data_AF-A0A9D6SCN7-F1
#
_entry.id   AF-A0A9D6SCN7-F1
#
_cell.length_a   1.000
_cell.length_b   1.000
_cell.length_c   1.000
_cell.angle_alpha   90.00
_cell.angle_beta   90.00
_cell.angle_gamma   90.00
#
_symmetry.space_group_name_H-M   'P 1'
#
loop_
_entity.id
_entity.type
_entity.pdbx_description
1 polymer ?
#
loop_
_entity_poly.entity_id
_entity_poly.type
_entity_poly.pdbx_seq_one_letter_code
_entity_poly.pdbx_strand_id
1 'polypeptide(L)'
;MAIAPNVQGDRQPGEYHAGVNRRQFLVRAGVAAGASVALGDIAWGRPRRDTAPARSGLPAPGWTWDEVRRQFDLAPGLIHMSSFYLVSHPRLVRDAIAEHRRGLDENPLHYIEDNVVRFETAVRDAASAHLGARPDDLAMTDSTTMGLGLIYGGMKLRPGQEILTDTHDHIATTLALQYASSRTGATLRQVPLYAAPSEANAERIVETVARNL
;
A
#
# COMPACT_ATOMS: atom_id res chain seq x y z
N MET A 1 -41.38 11.42 32.28
CA MET A 1 -42.48 12.32 31.89
C MET A 1 -42.66 12.20 30.38
N ALA A 2 -43.87 11.81 29.93
CA ALA A 2 -44.42 11.80 28.56
C ALA A 2 -43.64 10.98 27.50
N ILE A 3 -44.08 9.81 27.03
CA ILE A 3 -45.32 9.43 26.31
C ILE A 3 -45.52 10.24 25.02
N ALA A 4 -45.37 9.55 23.88
CA ALA A 4 -45.96 9.87 22.59
C ALA A 4 -46.38 8.55 21.88
N PRO A 5 -47.41 8.56 21.01
CA PRO A 5 -48.57 7.71 21.21
C PRO A 5 -48.70 6.50 20.26
N ASN A 6 -49.61 5.63 20.66
CA ASN A 6 -50.11 4.45 19.97
C ASN A 6 -50.95 4.84 18.73
N VAL A 7 -50.72 4.17 17.59
CA VAL A 7 -51.71 4.07 16.49
C VAL A 7 -51.86 2.61 16.15
N GLN A 8 -52.95 2.03 16.65
CA GLN A 8 -53.49 0.74 16.23
C GLN A 8 -54.19 0.96 14.88
N GLY A 9 -53.78 0.22 13.85
CA GLY A 9 -54.46 0.14 12.56
C GLY A 9 -54.43 -1.30 12.05
N ASP A 10 -55.60 -1.80 11.67
CA ASP A 10 -55.97 -3.17 11.32
C ASP A 10 -54.92 -4.02 10.58
N ARG A 11 -54.77 -5.28 11.04
CA ARG A 11 -54.20 -6.35 10.20
C ARG A 11 -55.27 -7.39 9.89
N GLN A 12 -55.75 -7.34 8.65
CA GLN A 12 -56.46 -8.42 7.96
C GLN A 12 -55.51 -9.63 7.77
N PRO A 13 -55.97 -10.88 7.89
CA PRO A 13 -55.15 -12.07 7.66
C PRO A 13 -54.99 -12.34 6.14
N GLY A 14 -53.86 -11.93 5.58
CA GLY A 14 -53.49 -12.18 4.19
C GLY A 14 -52.70 -13.47 4.00
N GLU A 15 -53.38 -14.48 3.47
CA GLU A 15 -52.96 -15.55 2.54
C GLU A 15 -51.48 -16.03 2.53
N TYR A 16 -51.32 -17.32 2.83
CA TYR A 16 -50.10 -18.09 2.58
C TYR A 16 -49.78 -18.14 1.08
N HIS A 17 -48.75 -17.41 0.64
CA HIS A 17 -48.17 -17.62 -0.69
C HIS A 17 -47.26 -18.85 -0.71
N ALA A 18 -47.59 -19.79 -1.60
CA ALA A 18 -46.87 -21.03 -1.87
C ALA A 18 -45.40 -20.76 -2.19
N GLY A 19 -44.51 -21.35 -1.39
CA GLY A 19 -43.06 -21.27 -1.57
C GLY A 19 -42.61 -21.94 -2.87
N VAL A 20 -41.67 -21.28 -3.56
CA VAL A 20 -41.01 -21.80 -4.77
C VAL A 20 -40.37 -23.15 -4.49
N ASN A 21 -40.74 -24.17 -5.26
CA ASN A 21 -40.23 -25.52 -5.11
C ASN A 21 -38.76 -25.60 -5.60
N ARG A 22 -37.86 -26.12 -4.76
CA ARG A 22 -36.42 -26.26 -5.03
C ARG A 22 -36.11 -26.96 -6.36
N ARG A 23 -36.99 -27.86 -6.83
CA ARG A 23 -36.84 -28.52 -8.15
C ARG A 23 -37.09 -27.59 -9.33
N GLN A 24 -37.98 -26.59 -9.21
CA GLN A 24 -38.23 -25.63 -10.28
C GLN A 24 -37.11 -24.60 -10.43
N PHE A 25 -36.38 -24.30 -9.34
CA PHE A 25 -35.23 -23.39 -9.37
C PHE A 25 -34.05 -23.99 -10.17
N LEU A 26 -33.72 -25.26 -9.93
CA LEU A 26 -32.59 -25.93 -10.62
C LEU A 26 -32.85 -26.14 -12.10
N VAL A 27 -34.10 -26.41 -12.50
CA VAL A 27 -34.48 -26.54 -13.92
C VAL A 27 -34.39 -25.19 -14.64
N ARG A 28 -34.73 -24.07 -13.99
CA ARG A 28 -34.62 -22.72 -14.59
C ARG A 28 -33.17 -22.21 -14.63
N ALA A 29 -32.34 -22.57 -13.65
CA ALA A 29 -30.91 -22.22 -13.67
C ALA A 29 -30.13 -22.95 -14.78
N GLY A 30 -30.53 -24.18 -15.14
CA GLY A 30 -29.87 -24.95 -16.20
C GLY A 30 -30.10 -24.42 -17.63
N VAL A 31 -31.21 -23.72 -17.89
CA VAL A 31 -31.53 -23.17 -19.23
C VAL A 31 -30.80 -21.85 -19.52
N ALA A 32 -30.36 -21.13 -18.49
CA ALA A 32 -29.59 -19.89 -18.66
C ALA A 32 -28.11 -20.10 -19.04
N ALA A 33 -27.58 -21.31 -18.88
CA ALA A 33 -26.19 -21.64 -19.22
C ALA A 33 -25.97 -22.05 -20.69
N GLY A 34 -27.04 -22.20 -21.49
CA GLY A 34 -26.99 -22.77 -22.83
C GLY A 34 -26.92 -21.79 -24.01
N ALA A 35 -26.96 -20.47 -23.78
CA ALA A 35 -27.12 -19.47 -24.86
C ALA A 35 -26.15 -18.28 -24.77
N SER A 36 -24.88 -18.52 -24.45
CA SER A 36 -23.84 -17.48 -24.46
C SER A 36 -22.61 -17.84 -25.31
N VAL A 37 -22.67 -18.93 -26.07
CA VAL A 37 -21.66 -19.21 -27.09
C VAL A 37 -22.07 -18.50 -28.38
N ALA A 38 -21.18 -17.63 -28.88
CA ALA A 38 -21.22 -16.94 -30.18
C ALA A 38 -21.83 -15.53 -30.24
N LEU A 39 -21.21 -14.57 -29.56
CA LEU A 39 -20.95 -13.21 -30.08
C LEU A 39 -19.60 -12.80 -29.48
N GLY A 40 -18.49 -13.04 -30.16
CA GLY A 40 -18.06 -12.20 -31.28
C GLY A 40 -16.96 -11.29 -30.75
N ASP A 41 -15.72 -11.57 -31.17
CA ASP A 41 -14.51 -10.79 -30.92
C ASP A 41 -14.66 -9.34 -31.43
N ILE A 42 -15.41 -8.51 -30.70
CA ILE A 42 -15.35 -7.06 -30.87
C ILE A 42 -14.05 -6.61 -30.24
N ALA A 43 -13.07 -6.47 -31.13
CA ALA A 43 -11.75 -5.95 -30.90
C ALA A 43 -11.77 -4.62 -30.13
N TRP A 44 -11.70 -4.70 -28.80
CA TRP A 44 -11.02 -3.66 -28.04
C TRP A 44 -9.53 -3.86 -28.30
N GLY A 45 -8.95 -2.97 -29.11
CA GLY A 45 -7.55 -3.04 -29.52
C GLY A 45 -6.64 -3.39 -28.34
N ARG A 46 -6.22 -4.66 -28.29
CA ARG A 46 -5.11 -5.06 -27.43
C ARG A 46 -3.89 -4.33 -27.98
N PRO A 47 -3.27 -3.40 -27.22
CA PRO A 47 -2.01 -2.84 -27.66
C PRO A 47 -1.09 -4.02 -27.91
N ARG A 48 -0.56 -4.07 -29.13
CA ARG A 48 0.42 -5.05 -29.57
C ARG A 48 1.59 -4.92 -28.61
N ARG A 49 1.64 -5.81 -27.60
CA ARG A 49 2.82 -5.98 -26.77
C ARG A 49 3.87 -6.54 -27.71
N ASP A 50 4.81 -5.70 -28.12
CA ASP A 50 6.03 -6.19 -28.74
C ASP A 50 6.69 -7.15 -27.75
N THR A 51 6.50 -8.45 -28.00
CA THR A 51 7.13 -9.54 -27.28
C THR A 51 8.57 -9.67 -27.75
N ALA A 52 9.35 -8.60 -27.64
CA ALA A 52 10.78 -8.79 -27.50
C ALA A 52 10.99 -9.56 -26.18
N PRO A 53 11.78 -10.64 -26.15
CA PRO A 53 12.04 -11.36 -24.92
C PRO A 53 12.71 -10.39 -23.94
N ALA A 54 11.93 -9.88 -22.99
CA ALA A 54 12.44 -9.05 -21.92
C ALA A 54 13.39 -9.94 -21.11
N ARG A 55 14.66 -9.54 -21.02
CA ARG A 55 15.69 -10.21 -20.21
C ARG A 55 15.16 -10.50 -18.81
N SER A 56 15.08 -11.77 -18.43
CA SER A 56 14.74 -12.18 -17.06
C SER A 56 15.94 -11.90 -16.16
N GLY A 57 15.80 -10.97 -15.23
CA GLY A 57 16.86 -10.65 -14.28
C GLY A 57 16.81 -9.22 -13.77
N LEU A 58 17.69 -8.92 -12.81
CA LEU A 58 17.93 -7.58 -12.33
C LEU A 58 18.49 -6.70 -13.47
N PRO A 59 18.24 -5.37 -13.45
CA PRO A 59 18.95 -4.44 -14.30
C PRO A 59 20.46 -4.65 -14.17
N ALA A 60 21.12 -4.91 -15.29
CA ALA A 60 22.56 -5.12 -15.36
C ALA A 60 23.21 -3.92 -16.06
N PRO A 61 24.52 -3.68 -15.86
CA PRO A 61 25.26 -2.70 -16.65
C PRO A 61 24.98 -2.89 -18.14
N GLY A 62 24.56 -1.81 -18.82
CA GLY A 62 24.21 -1.82 -20.24
C GLY A 62 22.72 -1.94 -20.59
N TRP A 63 21.82 -1.92 -19.59
CA TRP A 63 20.39 -1.76 -19.88
C TRP A 63 20.07 -0.34 -20.39
N THR A 64 19.15 -0.25 -21.36
CA THR A 64 18.56 1.01 -21.84
C THR A 64 17.29 1.37 -21.06
N TRP A 65 16.88 2.65 -21.08
CA TRP A 65 15.63 3.07 -20.44
C TRP A 65 14.38 2.41 -21.02
N ASP A 66 14.39 2.06 -22.31
CA ASP A 66 13.31 1.30 -22.92
C ASP A 66 13.22 -0.13 -22.36
N GLU A 67 14.36 -0.76 -22.08
CA GLU A 67 14.40 -2.08 -21.43
C GLU A 67 13.89 -2.03 -20.00
N VAL A 68 14.21 -0.97 -19.26
CA VAL A 68 13.67 -0.70 -17.92
C VAL A 68 12.16 -0.48 -18.01
N ARG A 69 11.70 0.40 -18.91
CA ARG A 69 10.27 0.71 -19.11
C ARG A 69 9.44 -0.52 -19.45
N ARG A 70 10.00 -1.45 -20.24
CA ARG A 70 9.35 -2.72 -20.60
C ARG A 70 9.13 -3.67 -19.41
N GLN A 71 9.79 -3.48 -18.27
CA GLN A 71 9.50 -4.28 -17.07
C GLN A 71 8.15 -3.93 -16.42
N PHE A 72 7.60 -2.76 -16.72
CA PHE A 72 6.38 -2.26 -16.08
C PHE A 72 5.15 -2.40 -17.00
N ASP A 73 4.09 -3.01 -16.47
CA ASP A 73 2.80 -3.16 -17.15
C ASP A 73 1.92 -1.90 -17.00
N LEU A 74 2.50 -0.72 -17.25
CA LEU A 74 1.79 0.55 -17.22
C LEU A 74 0.91 0.71 -18.47
N ALA A 75 -0.30 1.24 -18.30
CA ALA A 75 -1.24 1.50 -19.39
C ALA A 75 -0.60 2.41 -20.46
N PRO A 76 -0.53 1.99 -21.74
CA PRO A 76 0.24 2.68 -22.77
C PRO A 76 -0.38 3.99 -23.26
N GLY A 77 -1.68 4.21 -23.03
CA GLY A 77 -2.38 5.44 -23.39
C GLY A 77 -2.24 6.59 -22.39
N LEU A 78 -1.43 6.42 -21.33
CA LEU A 78 -1.27 7.40 -20.26
C LEU A 78 0.20 7.79 -20.10
N ILE A 79 0.43 9.06 -19.74
CA ILE A 79 1.74 9.56 -19.31
C ILE A 79 1.78 9.47 -17.78
N HIS A 80 2.57 8.54 -17.26
CA HIS A 80 2.64 8.24 -15.82
C HIS A 80 3.65 9.17 -15.13
N MET A 81 3.17 10.31 -14.60
CA MET A 81 4.00 11.31 -13.90
C MET A 81 3.88 11.26 -12.37
N SER A 82 3.18 10.26 -11.82
CA SER A 82 2.88 10.12 -10.39
C SER A 82 3.55 8.91 -9.73
N SER A 83 4.60 8.35 -10.34
CA SER A 83 5.31 7.16 -9.81
C SER A 83 5.91 7.36 -8.42
N PHE A 84 6.06 8.60 -7.96
CA PHE A 84 6.46 8.93 -6.59
C PHE A 84 5.39 8.58 -5.55
N TYR A 85 4.11 8.52 -5.95
CA TYR A 85 3.00 8.21 -5.05
C TYR A 85 2.92 6.69 -4.80
N LEU A 86 2.87 5.92 -5.88
CA LEU A 86 2.92 4.45 -5.84
C LEU A 86 3.43 3.92 -7.17
N VAL A 87 4.38 2.98 -7.10
CA VAL A 87 4.99 2.40 -8.30
C VAL A 87 4.26 1.14 -8.74
N SER A 88 4.16 0.93 -10.05
CA SER A 88 3.78 -0.38 -10.60
C SER A 88 4.91 -1.37 -10.34
N HIS A 89 4.60 -2.60 -9.92
CA HIS A 89 5.63 -3.61 -9.73
C HIS A 89 6.29 -3.97 -11.07
N PRO A 90 7.63 -3.93 -11.20
CA PRO A 90 8.31 -4.46 -12.38
C PRO A 90 8.12 -5.98 -12.45
N ARG A 91 8.33 -6.57 -13.63
CA ARG A 91 8.02 -7.99 -13.89
C ARG A 91 8.63 -8.94 -12.86
N LEU A 92 9.91 -8.78 -12.54
CA LEU A 92 10.61 -9.60 -11.55
C LEU A 92 9.87 -9.62 -10.19
N VAL A 93 9.37 -8.47 -9.75
CA VAL A 93 8.63 -8.35 -8.49
C VAL A 93 7.24 -8.98 -8.61
N ARG A 94 6.55 -8.81 -9.75
CA ARG A 94 5.25 -9.47 -9.99
C ARG A 94 5.37 -10.99 -9.98
N ASP A 95 6.42 -11.51 -10.60
CA ASP A 95 6.68 -12.95 -10.69
C ASP A 95 6.99 -13.54 -9.30
N ALA A 96 7.83 -12.86 -8.50
CA ALA A 96 8.11 -13.24 -7.12
C ALA A 96 6.85 -13.21 -6.22
N ILE A 97 6.03 -12.15 -6.32
CA ILE A 97 4.76 -12.07 -5.60
C ILE A 97 3.84 -13.24 -5.99
N ALA A 98 3.76 -13.57 -7.28
CA ALA A 98 2.93 -14.68 -7.75
C ALA A 98 3.44 -16.04 -7.24
N GLU A 99 4.76 -16.22 -7.13
CA GLU A 99 5.37 -17.40 -6.53
C GLU A 99 5.02 -17.54 -5.05
N HIS A 100 5.25 -16.49 -4.24
CA HIS A 100 4.92 -16.51 -2.81
C HIS A 100 3.43 -16.69 -2.56
N ARG A 101 2.57 -16.09 -3.40
CA ARG A 101 1.13 -16.29 -3.32
C ARG A 101 0.74 -17.76 -3.54
N ARG A 102 1.28 -18.41 -4.58
CA ARG A 102 1.00 -19.84 -4.84
C ARG A 102 1.42 -20.72 -3.66
N GLY A 103 2.62 -20.50 -3.12
CA GLY A 103 3.11 -21.27 -1.97
C GLY A 103 2.22 -21.12 -0.73
N LEU A 104 1.75 -19.90 -0.46
CA LEU A 104 0.81 -19.63 0.63
C LEU A 104 -0.57 -20.25 0.37
N ASP A 105 -1.07 -20.25 -0.86
CA ASP A 105 -2.35 -20.86 -1.21
C ASP A 105 -2.31 -22.40 -1.08
N GLU A 106 -1.18 -23.03 -1.41
CA GLU A 106 -1.01 -24.48 -1.39
C GLU A 106 -0.84 -25.05 0.03
N ASN A 107 0.02 -24.45 0.86
CA ASN A 107 0.27 -24.89 2.23
C ASN A 107 0.87 -23.76 3.08
N PRO A 108 0.04 -22.87 3.66
CA PRO A 108 0.53 -21.64 4.26
C PRO A 108 1.42 -21.86 5.48
N LEU A 109 1.12 -22.88 6.31
CA LEU A 109 1.88 -23.13 7.53
C LEU A 109 3.31 -23.57 7.22
N HIS A 110 3.47 -24.63 6.43
CA HIS A 110 4.80 -25.13 6.07
C HIS A 110 5.54 -24.15 5.16
N TYR A 111 4.85 -23.46 4.26
CA TYR A 111 5.49 -22.44 3.42
C TYR A 111 6.17 -21.36 4.26
N ILE A 112 5.52 -20.91 5.36
CA ILE A 112 6.13 -19.95 6.28
C ILE A 112 7.20 -20.61 7.14
N GLU A 113 6.88 -21.65 7.90
CA GLU A 113 7.81 -22.25 8.87
C GLU A 113 9.11 -22.74 8.22
N ASP A 114 9.03 -23.30 7.00
CA ASP A 114 10.19 -23.82 6.29
C ASP A 114 11.05 -22.71 5.65
N ASN A 115 10.51 -21.49 5.50
CA ASN A 115 11.19 -20.43 4.73
C ASN A 115 11.38 -19.09 5.45
N VAL A 116 10.70 -18.83 6.57
CA VAL A 116 10.63 -17.49 7.20
C VAL A 116 12.02 -16.93 7.51
N VAL A 117 12.90 -17.73 8.11
CA VAL A 117 14.28 -17.32 8.42
C VAL A 117 15.04 -16.98 7.14
N ARG A 118 14.93 -17.84 6.12
CA ARG A 118 15.61 -17.62 4.83
C ARG A 118 15.12 -16.34 4.14
N PHE A 119 13.80 -16.09 4.14
CA PHE A 119 13.22 -14.90 3.53
C PHE A 119 13.61 -13.62 4.29
N GLU A 120 13.53 -13.63 5.61
CA GLU A 120 13.95 -12.47 6.41
C GLU A 120 15.43 -12.14 6.22
N THR A 121 16.31 -13.14 6.27
CA THR A 121 17.75 -12.94 6.04
C THR A 121 18.01 -12.38 4.64
N ALA A 122 17.40 -12.99 3.60
CA ALA A 122 17.60 -12.54 2.22
C ALA A 122 17.15 -11.09 2.00
N VAL A 123 16.02 -10.68 2.60
CA VAL A 123 15.53 -9.30 2.49
C VAL A 123 16.45 -8.34 3.24
N ARG A 124 16.89 -8.67 4.46
CA ARG A 124 17.81 -7.82 5.25
C ARG A 124 19.17 -7.67 4.57
N ASP A 125 19.71 -8.74 3.99
CA ASP A 125 20.98 -8.72 3.26
C ASP A 125 20.89 -7.84 2.01
N ALA A 126 19.82 -7.99 1.22
CA ALA A 126 19.60 -7.16 0.04
C ALA A 126 19.41 -5.67 0.41
N ALA A 127 18.63 -5.39 1.45
CA ALA A 127 18.38 -4.02 1.90
C ALA A 127 19.63 -3.36 2.49
N SER A 128 20.40 -4.09 3.30
CA SER A 128 21.64 -3.59 3.90
C SER A 128 22.70 -3.28 2.86
N ALA A 129 22.87 -4.15 1.85
CA ALA A 129 23.74 -3.89 0.71
C ALA A 129 23.31 -2.66 -0.10
N HIS A 130 22.00 -2.44 -0.28
CA HIS A 130 21.48 -1.28 -1.01
C HIS A 130 21.67 0.03 -0.23
N LEU A 131 21.46 0.02 1.08
CA LEU A 131 21.52 1.21 1.94
C LEU A 131 22.92 1.51 2.49
N GLY A 132 23.88 0.58 2.35
CA GLY A 132 25.19 0.70 3.00
C GLY A 132 25.11 0.62 4.53
N ALA A 133 24.14 -0.13 5.06
CA ALA A 133 23.89 -0.30 6.49
C ALA A 133 24.28 -1.72 6.96
N ARG A 134 24.24 -1.99 8.27
CA ARG A 134 24.35 -3.37 8.78
C ARG A 134 22.96 -4.01 8.79
N PRO A 135 22.84 -5.32 8.53
CA PRO A 135 21.54 -6.02 8.62
C PRO A 135 20.83 -5.81 9.97
N ASP A 136 21.57 -5.78 11.07
CA ASP A 136 21.05 -5.58 12.43
C ASP A 136 20.50 -4.16 12.69
N ASP A 137 20.83 -3.19 11.84
CA ASP A 137 20.30 -1.83 11.92
C ASP A 137 18.96 -1.67 11.18
N LEU A 138 18.43 -2.74 10.55
CA LEU A 138 17.26 -2.69 9.69
C LEU A 138 16.03 -3.38 10.30
N ALA A 139 14.95 -2.60 10.46
CA ALA A 139 13.62 -3.11 10.76
C ALA A 139 12.74 -3.04 9.51
N MET A 140 12.09 -4.15 9.15
CA MET A 140 11.17 -4.20 8.02
C MET A 140 9.78 -3.72 8.47
N THR A 141 9.18 -2.81 7.71
CA THR A 141 7.83 -2.27 7.96
C THR A 141 7.00 -2.27 6.68
N ASP A 142 5.68 -2.24 6.81
CA ASP A 142 4.77 -2.27 5.64
C ASP A 142 4.67 -0.92 4.91
N SER A 143 5.13 0.16 5.55
CA SER A 143 5.10 1.51 4.98
C SER A 143 5.98 2.49 5.76
N THR A 144 6.24 3.64 5.14
CA THR A 144 6.83 4.80 5.81
C THR A 144 5.99 5.26 7.01
N THR A 145 4.65 5.27 6.88
CA THR A 145 3.74 5.67 7.97
C THR A 145 3.86 4.75 9.19
N MET A 146 3.92 3.42 8.96
CA MET A 146 4.16 2.46 10.05
C MET A 146 5.52 2.70 10.70
N GLY A 147 6.58 2.89 9.91
CA GLY A 147 7.91 3.18 10.41
C GLY A 147 7.97 4.44 11.28
N LEU A 148 7.42 5.55 10.80
CA LEU A 148 7.34 6.80 11.56
C LEU A 148 6.49 6.64 12.83
N GLY A 149 5.38 5.91 12.76
CA GLY A 149 4.54 5.60 13.92
C GLY A 149 5.27 4.76 14.97
N LEU A 150 6.03 3.75 14.57
CA LEU A 150 6.83 2.92 15.47
C LEU A 150 7.95 3.72 16.13
N ILE A 151 8.70 4.52 15.36
CA ILE A 151 9.81 5.31 15.88
C ILE A 151 9.28 6.40 16.81
N TYR A 152 8.42 7.29 16.33
CA TYR A 152 7.97 8.43 17.14
C TYR A 152 7.04 8.01 18.28
N GLY A 153 6.21 7.00 18.06
CA GLY A 153 5.39 6.39 19.11
C GLY A 153 6.22 5.59 20.13
N GLY A 154 7.36 5.05 19.74
CA GLY A 154 8.27 4.31 20.63
C GLY A 154 9.16 5.19 21.50
N MET A 155 9.30 6.49 21.19
CA MET A 155 10.15 7.40 21.95
C MET A 155 9.66 7.56 23.40
N LYS A 156 10.58 7.43 24.35
CA LYS A 156 10.33 7.58 25.79
C LYS A 156 10.46 9.05 26.22
N LEU A 157 9.55 9.88 25.71
CA LEU A 157 9.48 11.31 26.06
C LEU A 157 8.81 11.52 27.42
N ARG A 158 9.11 12.65 28.06
CA ARG A 158 8.59 13.04 29.37
C ARG A 158 8.04 14.48 29.32
N PRO A 159 7.14 14.85 30.24
CA PRO A 159 6.75 16.24 30.42
C PRO A 159 7.98 17.14 30.62
N GLY A 160 7.97 18.30 29.96
CA GLY A 160 9.10 19.24 29.97
C GLY A 160 10.18 18.96 28.92
N GLN A 161 10.10 17.85 28.17
CA GLN A 161 10.91 17.66 26.96
C GLN A 161 10.19 18.22 25.72
N GLU A 162 10.97 18.64 24.74
CA GLU A 162 10.48 19.18 23.47
C GLU A 162 10.83 18.24 22.31
N ILE A 163 9.89 18.09 21.39
CA ILE A 163 10.09 17.58 20.04
C ILE A 163 10.22 18.79 19.12
N LEU A 164 11.38 18.96 18.48
CA LEU A 164 11.58 19.94 17.42
C LEU A 164 11.53 19.24 16.06
N THR A 165 10.68 19.73 15.16
CA THR A 165 10.64 19.30 13.76
C THR A 165 10.41 20.49 12.85
N ASP A 166 10.33 20.28 11.54
CA ASP A 166 10.06 21.35 10.59
C ASP A 166 8.63 21.35 10.02
N THR A 167 8.27 22.40 9.29
CA THR A 167 6.92 22.59 8.72
C THR A 167 6.72 21.91 7.36
N HIS A 168 7.75 21.27 6.80
CA HIS A 168 7.74 20.60 5.50
C HIS A 168 7.61 19.08 5.60
N ASP A 169 7.59 18.56 6.82
CA ASP A 169 7.36 17.15 7.08
C ASP A 169 6.04 16.64 6.48
N HIS A 170 6.07 15.40 6.01
CA HIS A 170 4.86 14.72 5.56
C HIS A 170 3.84 14.57 6.70
N ILE A 171 2.55 14.53 6.36
CA ILE A 171 1.45 14.42 7.34
C ILE A 171 1.62 13.23 8.30
N ALA A 172 2.22 12.13 7.83
CA ALA A 172 2.51 10.96 8.66
C ALA A 172 3.46 11.29 9.83
N THR A 173 4.51 12.08 9.59
CA THR A 173 5.42 12.56 10.65
C THR A 173 4.66 13.48 11.60
N THR A 174 3.97 14.48 11.05
CA THR A 174 3.24 15.48 11.85
C THR A 174 2.25 14.83 12.81
N LEU A 175 1.41 13.90 12.33
CA LEU A 175 0.44 13.20 13.16
C LEU A 175 1.11 12.28 14.19
N ALA A 176 2.14 11.52 13.80
CA ALA A 176 2.85 10.65 14.72
C ALA A 176 3.47 11.43 15.89
N LEU A 177 4.07 12.60 15.61
CA LEU A 177 4.63 13.49 16.63
C LEU A 177 3.57 14.13 17.53
N GLN A 178 2.43 14.55 16.95
CA GLN A 178 1.29 15.06 17.74
C GLN A 178 0.74 14.01 18.71
N TYR A 179 0.61 12.76 18.26
CA TYR A 179 0.21 11.66 19.13
C TYR A 179 1.25 11.35 20.21
N ALA A 180 2.55 11.39 19.87
CA ALA A 180 3.63 11.19 20.83
C ALA A 180 3.63 12.29 21.90
N SER A 181 3.51 13.56 21.51
CA SER A 181 3.38 14.71 22.41
C SER A 181 2.15 14.56 23.32
N SER A 182 0.97 14.29 22.75
CA SER A 182 -0.29 14.14 23.51
C SER A 182 -0.24 13.01 24.54
N ARG A 183 0.40 11.89 24.20
CA ARG A 183 0.51 10.72 25.09
C ARG A 183 1.52 10.92 26.22
N THR A 184 2.59 11.67 25.97
CA THR A 184 3.74 11.78 26.91
C THR A 184 3.78 13.08 27.70
N GLY A 185 3.04 14.11 27.26
CA GLY A 185 3.09 15.46 27.81
C GLY A 185 4.32 16.27 27.36
N ALA A 186 5.12 15.75 26.43
CA ALA A 186 6.17 16.52 25.76
C ALA A 186 5.56 17.60 24.86
N THR A 187 6.27 18.70 24.63
CA THR A 187 5.84 19.75 23.68
C THR A 187 6.26 19.40 22.26
N LEU A 188 5.48 19.84 21.27
CA LEU A 188 5.83 19.75 19.86
C LEU A 188 6.01 21.18 19.32
N ARG A 189 7.16 21.46 18.72
CA ARG A 189 7.44 22.72 18.05
C ARG A 189 7.87 22.47 16.61
N GLN A 190 7.30 23.25 15.70
CA GLN A 190 7.60 23.20 14.27
C GLN A 190 8.20 24.52 13.82
N VAL A 191 9.27 24.44 13.02
CA VAL A 191 9.96 25.62 12.49
C VAL A 191 10.10 25.54 10.96
N PRO A 192 9.90 26.63 10.21
CA PRO A 192 10.19 26.62 8.78
C PRO A 192 11.70 26.59 8.55
N LEU A 193 12.19 25.70 7.67
CA LEU A 193 13.60 25.64 7.27
C LEU A 193 14.03 26.78 6.33
N TYR A 194 13.09 27.32 5.56
CA TYR A 194 13.29 28.40 4.60
C TYR A 194 11.97 29.15 4.38
N ALA A 195 12.05 30.39 3.87
CA ALA A 195 10.86 31.19 3.56
C ALA A 195 10.19 30.75 2.24
N ALA A 196 10.98 30.37 1.24
CA ALA A 196 10.51 29.87 -0.05
C ALA A 196 11.38 28.68 -0.52
N PRO A 197 10.80 27.59 -1.06
CA PRO A 197 11.56 26.43 -1.52
C PRO A 197 12.60 26.76 -2.60
N SER A 198 12.30 27.71 -3.48
CA SER A 198 13.22 28.16 -4.54
C SER A 198 14.47 28.88 -4.01
N GLU A 199 14.44 29.33 -2.76
CA GLU A 199 15.53 30.04 -2.10
C GLU A 199 16.24 29.15 -1.05
N ALA A 200 15.89 27.86 -1.00
CA ALA A 200 16.47 26.91 -0.07
C ALA A 200 17.99 26.83 -0.27
N ASN A 201 18.72 27.00 0.82
CA ASN A 201 20.17 27.00 0.85
C ASN A 201 20.65 26.25 2.10
N ALA A 202 21.67 25.41 1.94
CA ALA A 202 22.15 24.52 2.99
C ALA A 202 22.61 25.30 4.24
N GLU A 203 23.42 26.34 4.05
CA GLU A 203 23.94 27.16 5.16
C GLU A 203 22.79 27.81 5.95
N ARG A 204 21.82 28.41 5.26
CA ARG A 204 20.64 29.03 5.89
C ARG A 204 19.75 28.04 6.62
N ILE A 205 19.58 26.83 6.09
CA ILE A 205 18.82 25.76 6.75
C ILE A 205 19.52 25.37 8.05
N VAL A 206 20.84 25.15 8.00
CA VAL A 206 21.64 24.83 9.19
C VAL A 206 21.56 25.93 10.24
N GLU A 207 21.73 27.19 9.85
CA GLU A 207 21.58 28.33 10.75
C GLU A 207 20.19 28.40 11.38
N THR A 208 19.14 28.09 10.60
CA THR A 208 17.76 28.10 11.09
C THR A 208 17.54 27.00 12.12
N VAL A 209 18.04 25.79 11.87
CA VAL A 209 18.00 24.71 12.86
C VAL A 209 18.80 25.11 14.10
N ALA A 210 20.04 25.58 13.96
CA ALA A 210 20.92 25.93 15.07
C ALA A 210 20.36 27.05 15.97
N ARG A 211 19.68 28.06 15.41
CA ARG A 211 19.00 29.12 16.20
C ARG A 211 17.78 28.63 16.97
N ASN A 212 17.29 27.43 16.65
CA ASN A 212 16.11 26.83 17.27
C ASN A 212 16.46 25.64 18.17
N LEU A 213 17.73 25.27 18.35
CA LEU A 213 18.16 24.31 19.36
C LEU A 213 18.40 25.02 20.70
#